data_AF-A0A3L8DQI1-F1
#
_entry.id   AF-A0A3L8DQI1-F1
#
_cell.length_a   1.000
_cell.length_b   1.000
_cell.length_c   1.000
_cell.angle_alpha   90.00
_cell.angle_beta   90.00
_cell.angle_gamma   90.00
#
_symmetry.space_group_name_H-M   'P 1'
#
loop_
_entity.id
_entity.type
_entity.pdbx_description
1 polymer ?
#
loop_
_entity_poly.entity_id
_entity_poly.type
_entity_poly.pdbx_seq_one_letter_code
_entity_poly.pdbx_strand_id
1 'polypeptide(L)'
;MTSYRGCLLKATVFSTIINMMSSSQQSLKMVSNTSTAVILLKCLLLIACPIFITAANYSTESLKDEKYISEYRLPLRIIPVHYDIWLNLFVTGPKFSGEINITLDIKSVTQYITLHAHRLEINELETKLYNHKNGTIYRPTEHDYRSQYVLVLHFSDTVVHGTYTLYFKYDGYFSEEDEGLIKLPDANLRSENTKENVIVPLDFKDTIHKQYRTMMYEEWRMIDFTVPSLQENLRLDDIRSQNNILYYTKNETDFIESFIVVDKTLILLHMLRNLVSARTFRNGIRTYLDTHQFGSASVNDFYAAMQSALDDTEYEYQFRVKTVMRSWLNQTTYSLVKVRRNYALGHVYMWRVPKNDTKGVDNTTWTPLAYAMYSSDELFNDTIPTKWLTEDSKNKSFGYYRINYDATNWEQIGTCLNSYEVTRIHVINRAQLIDDVYYFLVTKQLHYFTFLHITNYLQREVDYVPWISMFRIMSYLWKFFLLPFKEPLVLEALQSHMLEILRGLLKNIGYEDEYHDDGITLLMRGTALKWTCRFGDLVCNEMASHKLDMRSSDVWVELVSNRLYSKTTLLTDIISNVYSEEQLNKTYKFFKQDAEVSKTLPTMISTRLIQLQDMMTSFFEMFR
;
A
#
# COMPACT_ATOMS: atom_id res chain seq x y z
N MET A 1 22.62 30.88 -49.87
CA MET A 1 22.82 29.74 -50.81
C MET A 1 24.01 28.93 -50.30
N THR A 2 24.05 27.60 -50.30
CA THR A 2 23.22 26.59 -51.00
C THR A 2 22.57 25.57 -50.04
N SER A 3 21.29 25.75 -49.68
CA SER A 3 20.48 24.71 -49.03
C SER A 3 19.53 24.04 -50.05
N TYR A 4 20.10 23.57 -51.17
CA TYR A 4 19.35 22.99 -52.30
C TYR A 4 20.00 21.70 -52.86
N ARG A 5 20.73 20.98 -52.02
CA ARG A 5 21.33 19.66 -52.36
C ARG A 5 20.85 18.49 -51.50
N GLY A 6 20.16 18.73 -50.38
CA GLY A 6 19.70 17.67 -49.46
C GLY A 6 18.73 16.66 -50.10
N CYS A 7 17.69 17.13 -50.79
CA CYS A 7 16.70 16.25 -51.42
C CYS A 7 17.24 15.51 -52.67
N LEU A 8 18.19 16.10 -53.39
CA LEU A 8 18.80 15.48 -54.57
C LEU A 8 19.71 14.29 -54.21
N LEU A 9 20.36 14.30 -53.04
CA LEU A 9 21.18 13.17 -52.60
C LEU A 9 20.38 11.89 -52.31
N LYS A 10 19.17 11.99 -51.75
CA LYS A 10 18.36 10.78 -51.43
C LYS A 10 17.95 10.01 -52.69
N ALA A 11 17.67 10.70 -53.80
CA ALA A 11 17.34 10.06 -55.08
C ALA A 11 18.57 9.47 -55.79
N THR A 12 19.70 10.18 -55.81
CA THR A 12 20.92 9.69 -56.49
C THR A 12 21.58 8.54 -55.75
N VAL A 13 21.63 8.54 -54.42
CA VAL A 13 22.21 7.42 -53.66
C VAL A 13 21.46 6.11 -53.93
N PHE A 14 20.13 6.13 -54.02
CA PHE A 14 19.35 4.92 -54.30
C PHE A 14 19.59 4.38 -55.72
N SER A 15 19.66 5.24 -56.75
CA SER A 15 19.95 4.79 -58.12
C SER A 15 21.41 4.36 -58.30
N THR A 16 22.37 5.01 -57.62
CA THR A 16 23.77 4.57 -57.61
C THR A 16 23.94 3.21 -56.95
N ILE A 17 23.26 2.94 -55.82
CA ILE A 17 23.30 1.62 -55.16
C ILE A 17 22.74 0.51 -56.06
N ILE A 18 21.63 0.77 -56.77
CA ILE A 18 21.05 -0.20 -57.72
C ILE A 18 22.00 -0.44 -58.91
N ASN A 19 22.63 0.60 -59.46
CA ASN A 19 23.60 0.46 -60.55
C ASN A 19 24.94 -0.17 -60.12
N MET A 20 25.33 -0.02 -58.85
CA MET A 20 26.49 -0.75 -58.29
C MET A 20 26.17 -2.23 -58.11
N MET A 21 24.95 -2.60 -57.69
CA MET A 21 24.56 -4.02 -57.57
C MET A 21 24.38 -4.72 -58.92
N SER A 22 23.95 -4.02 -59.98
CA SER A 22 23.89 -4.61 -61.33
C SER A 22 25.27 -4.78 -61.97
N SER A 23 26.18 -3.82 -61.79
CA SER A 23 27.54 -3.89 -62.37
C SER A 23 28.51 -4.81 -61.60
N SER A 24 28.28 -5.06 -60.31
CA SER A 24 29.10 -6.00 -59.53
C SER A 24 28.92 -7.48 -59.89
N GLN A 25 27.81 -7.87 -60.53
CA GLN A 25 27.61 -9.26 -60.95
C GLN A 25 28.45 -9.68 -62.17
N GLN A 26 28.94 -8.75 -62.98
CA GLN A 26 29.70 -9.07 -64.20
C GLN A 26 31.23 -8.98 -64.06
N SER A 27 31.75 -8.41 -62.97
CA SER A 27 33.19 -8.14 -62.80
C SER A 27 33.95 -9.15 -61.91
N LEU A 28 33.26 -9.99 -61.13
CA LEU A 28 33.87 -11.01 -60.27
C LEU A 28 34.22 -12.33 -60.99
N LYS A 29 34.85 -12.21 -62.17
CA LYS A 29 35.52 -13.31 -62.89
C LYS A 29 36.84 -12.86 -63.52
N MET A 30 37.83 -12.46 -62.71
CA MET A 30 39.26 -12.70 -62.94
C MET A 30 40.14 -12.12 -61.81
N VAL A 31 41.45 -12.38 -61.90
CA VAL A 31 42.56 -11.84 -61.08
C VAL A 31 42.65 -12.36 -59.65
N SER A 32 43.61 -13.28 -59.46
CA SER A 32 44.16 -13.68 -58.17
C SER A 32 45.26 -12.72 -57.68
N ASN A 33 45.87 -13.06 -56.55
CA ASN A 33 47.11 -12.49 -55.99
C ASN A 33 46.99 -11.14 -55.27
N THR A 34 47.00 -11.25 -53.93
CA THR A 34 47.81 -10.42 -53.01
C THR A 34 48.03 -8.96 -53.39
N SER A 35 47.13 -8.10 -52.95
CA SER A 35 47.46 -6.70 -52.63
C SER A 35 47.05 -6.40 -51.19
N THR A 36 47.91 -5.73 -50.43
CA THR A 36 47.66 -5.30 -49.04
C THR A 36 46.42 -4.41 -48.94
N ALA A 37 46.04 -3.71 -50.02
CA ALA A 37 44.81 -2.95 -50.13
C ALA A 37 43.54 -3.80 -49.87
N VAL A 38 43.50 -5.08 -50.29
CA VAL A 38 42.34 -5.96 -50.07
C VAL A 38 42.22 -6.36 -48.60
N ILE A 39 43.36 -6.54 -47.91
CA ILE A 39 43.40 -6.82 -46.48
C ILE A 39 42.99 -5.56 -45.69
N LEU A 40 43.57 -4.40 -46.03
CA LEU A 40 43.19 -3.10 -45.45
C LEU A 40 41.70 -2.79 -45.64
N LEU A 41 41.13 -3.04 -46.82
CA LEU A 41 39.70 -2.81 -47.08
C LEU A 41 38.81 -3.78 -46.26
N LYS A 42 39.22 -5.05 -46.13
CA LYS A 42 38.52 -6.01 -45.24
C LYS A 42 38.63 -5.60 -43.77
N CYS A 43 39.79 -5.15 -43.30
CA CYS A 43 39.95 -4.65 -41.94
C CYS A 43 39.12 -3.38 -41.69
N LEU A 44 39.11 -2.42 -42.62
CA LEU A 44 38.28 -1.22 -42.53
C LEU A 44 36.79 -1.57 -42.49
N LEU A 45 36.32 -2.52 -43.30
CA LEU A 45 34.93 -3.00 -43.25
C LEU A 45 34.63 -3.75 -41.94
N LEU A 46 35.57 -4.55 -41.41
CA LEU A 46 35.44 -5.26 -40.13
C LEU A 46 35.52 -4.34 -38.90
N ILE A 47 36.05 -3.12 -39.03
CA ILE A 47 36.05 -2.10 -37.96
C ILE A 47 34.84 -1.17 -38.10
N ALA A 48 34.50 -0.78 -39.34
CA ALA A 48 33.34 0.07 -39.60
C ALA A 48 32.02 -0.65 -39.35
N CYS A 49 31.90 -1.95 -39.64
CA CYS A 49 30.64 -2.68 -39.46
C CYS A 49 30.21 -2.75 -37.98
N PRO A 50 31.07 -3.09 -36.99
CA PRO A 50 30.76 -2.93 -35.57
C PRO A 50 30.36 -1.50 -35.18
N ILE A 51 31.01 -0.46 -35.71
CA ILE A 51 30.70 0.94 -35.40
C ILE A 51 29.32 1.34 -35.99
N PHE A 52 28.99 0.89 -37.19
CA PHE A 52 27.65 1.08 -37.76
C PHE A 52 26.59 0.25 -37.05
N ILE A 53 26.91 -0.95 -36.55
CA ILE A 53 25.99 -1.78 -35.76
C ILE A 53 25.78 -1.17 -34.37
N THR A 54 26.80 -0.62 -33.69
CA THR A 54 26.60 0.07 -32.41
C THR A 54 25.89 1.41 -32.59
N ALA A 55 26.17 2.18 -33.65
CA ALA A 55 25.41 3.39 -33.96
C ALA A 55 23.95 3.09 -34.37
N ALA A 56 23.70 2.00 -35.10
CA ALA A 56 22.35 1.53 -35.44
C ALA A 56 21.61 0.97 -34.21
N ASN A 57 22.29 0.25 -33.32
CA ASN A 57 21.69 -0.22 -32.06
C ASN A 57 21.39 0.96 -31.13
N TYR A 58 22.32 1.90 -30.93
CA TYR A 58 22.10 3.09 -30.10
C TYR A 58 20.95 3.97 -30.63
N SER A 59 20.86 4.16 -31.95
CA SER A 59 19.72 4.88 -32.55
C SER A 59 18.42 4.07 -32.50
N THR A 60 18.43 2.74 -32.67
CA THR A 60 17.22 1.91 -32.52
C THR A 60 16.84 1.62 -31.06
N GLU A 61 17.71 1.86 -30.08
CA GLU A 61 17.35 1.97 -28.67
C GLU A 61 16.69 3.32 -28.39
N SER A 62 17.25 4.44 -28.88
CA SER A 62 16.60 5.76 -28.76
C SER A 62 15.22 5.83 -29.45
N LEU A 63 14.98 5.03 -30.49
CA LEU A 63 13.69 4.86 -31.17
C LEU A 63 12.76 3.80 -30.52
N LYS A 64 13.27 2.97 -29.60
CA LYS A 64 12.41 2.07 -28.79
C LYS A 64 11.79 2.82 -27.62
N ASP A 65 12.52 3.74 -26.99
CA ASP A 65 12.00 4.57 -25.90
C ASP A 65 10.83 5.45 -26.36
N GLU A 66 10.89 6.01 -27.58
CA GLU A 66 9.75 6.75 -28.17
C GLU A 66 8.50 5.88 -28.39
N LYS A 67 8.62 4.55 -28.41
CA LYS A 67 7.49 3.61 -28.54
C LYS A 67 6.89 3.17 -27.19
N TYR A 68 7.43 3.63 -26.06
CA TYR A 68 6.91 3.37 -24.71
C TYR A 68 6.50 4.64 -23.94
N ILE A 69 6.29 5.75 -24.65
CA ILE A 69 5.49 6.87 -24.15
C ILE A 69 4.05 6.37 -23.97
N SER A 70 3.64 6.10 -22.73
CA SER A 70 2.22 5.95 -22.42
C SER A 70 1.53 7.31 -22.54
N GLU A 71 0.22 7.31 -22.77
CA GLU A 71 -0.64 8.50 -22.96
C GLU A 71 -0.70 9.45 -21.73
N TYR A 72 0.07 9.14 -20.69
CA TYR A 72 0.16 9.83 -19.41
C TYR A 72 1.58 10.31 -19.05
N ARG A 73 2.66 9.79 -19.66
CA ARG A 73 4.04 10.15 -19.27
C ARG A 73 4.62 11.24 -20.16
N LEU A 74 4.99 12.38 -19.56
CA LEU A 74 5.61 13.51 -20.25
C LEU A 74 7.01 13.16 -20.83
N PRO A 75 7.42 13.73 -21.98
CA PRO A 75 8.74 13.52 -22.55
C PRO A 75 9.87 14.11 -21.70
N LEU A 76 10.89 13.32 -21.38
CA LEU A 76 12.07 13.72 -20.56
C LEU A 76 13.00 14.78 -21.18
N ARG A 77 12.57 15.41 -22.29
CA ARG A 77 13.36 16.35 -23.11
C ARG A 77 13.15 17.82 -22.73
N ILE A 78 12.11 18.10 -21.94
CA ILE A 78 11.72 19.44 -21.49
C ILE A 78 11.60 19.36 -19.97
N ILE A 79 12.46 20.09 -19.25
CA ILE A 79 12.56 20.00 -17.79
C ILE A 79 12.10 21.33 -17.19
N PRO A 80 11.08 21.38 -16.32
CA PRO A 80 10.74 22.58 -15.58
C PRO A 80 11.79 22.85 -14.49
N VAL A 81 12.17 24.12 -14.36
CA VAL A 81 13.21 24.60 -13.43
C VAL A 81 12.62 25.48 -12.33
N HIS A 82 11.62 26.30 -12.66
CA HIS A 82 10.95 27.21 -11.73
C HIS A 82 9.52 27.50 -12.18
N TYR A 83 8.65 27.82 -11.23
CA TYR A 83 7.24 28.16 -11.44
C TYR A 83 6.89 29.43 -10.67
N ASP A 84 6.48 30.50 -11.38
CA ASP A 84 5.76 31.62 -10.76
C ASP A 84 4.27 31.43 -11.03
N ILE A 85 3.47 31.35 -9.96
CA ILE A 85 2.02 31.06 -10.03
C ILE A 85 1.25 32.19 -9.36
N TRP A 86 0.31 32.79 -10.09
CA TRP A 86 -0.67 33.74 -9.57
C TRP A 86 -2.05 33.08 -9.59
N LEU A 87 -2.76 33.10 -8.45
CA LEU A 87 -4.04 32.43 -8.28
C LEU A 87 -5.07 33.41 -7.67
N ASN A 88 -6.15 33.66 -8.41
CA ASN A 88 -7.27 34.51 -8.03
C ASN A 88 -8.44 33.65 -7.57
N LEU A 89 -8.76 33.71 -6.27
CA LEU A 89 -9.78 32.88 -5.64
C LEU A 89 -11.09 33.65 -5.42
N PHE A 90 -12.15 33.27 -6.13
CA PHE A 90 -13.46 33.92 -6.03
C PHE A 90 -14.37 33.16 -5.04
N VAL A 91 -14.30 33.52 -3.76
CA VAL A 91 -15.02 32.85 -2.64
C VAL A 91 -16.53 32.72 -2.87
N THR A 92 -17.16 33.67 -3.57
CA THR A 92 -18.60 33.64 -3.90
C THR A 92 -18.94 32.82 -5.15
N GLY A 93 -17.97 32.52 -6.02
CA GLY A 93 -18.18 31.82 -7.29
C GLY A 93 -17.87 30.31 -7.26
N PRO A 94 -18.09 29.61 -8.39
CA PRO A 94 -17.63 28.24 -8.62
C PRO A 94 -16.26 28.17 -9.31
N LYS A 95 -15.73 29.32 -9.80
CA LYS A 95 -14.45 29.41 -10.52
C LYS A 95 -13.33 30.02 -9.67
N PHE A 96 -12.09 29.67 -10.02
CA PHE A 96 -10.88 30.44 -9.78
C PHE A 96 -10.24 30.79 -11.14
N SER A 97 -9.34 31.78 -11.16
CA SER A 97 -8.51 32.06 -12.34
C SER A 97 -7.05 32.22 -11.95
N GLY A 98 -6.14 32.19 -12.92
CA GLY A 98 -4.72 32.35 -12.63
C GLY A 98 -3.85 32.62 -13.85
N GLU A 99 -2.60 32.95 -13.56
CA GLU A 99 -1.54 33.18 -14.53
C GLU A 99 -0.30 32.40 -14.08
N ILE A 100 0.46 31.84 -15.02
CA ILE A 100 1.63 31.04 -14.69
C ILE A 100 2.79 31.34 -15.63
N ASN A 101 4.00 31.47 -15.07
CA ASN A 101 5.26 31.43 -15.79
C ASN A 101 6.01 30.15 -15.40
N ILE A 102 6.20 29.24 -16.36
CA ILE A 102 6.99 28.03 -16.18
C ILE A 102 8.34 28.26 -16.85
N THR A 103 9.42 28.31 -16.08
CA THR A 103 10.78 28.34 -16.63
C THR A 103 11.18 26.91 -17.03
N LEU A 104 11.50 26.72 -18.31
CA LEU A 104 11.78 25.44 -18.95
C LEU A 104 13.22 25.38 -19.46
N ASP A 105 13.88 24.25 -19.24
CA ASP A 105 15.17 23.88 -19.83
C ASP A 105 14.94 22.80 -20.89
N ILE A 106 15.05 23.19 -22.16
CA ILE A 106 14.79 22.34 -23.33
C ILE A 106 16.10 21.70 -23.77
N LYS A 107 16.20 20.37 -23.65
CA LYS A 107 17.44 19.61 -23.89
C LYS A 107 17.68 19.24 -25.36
N SER A 108 16.63 19.19 -26.16
CA SER A 108 16.69 18.80 -27.57
C SER A 108 15.72 19.62 -28.41
N VAL A 109 16.04 19.81 -29.70
CA VAL A 109 15.16 20.53 -30.64
C VAL A 109 13.78 19.85 -30.70
N THR A 110 12.71 20.64 -30.63
CA THR A 110 11.32 20.19 -30.66
C THR A 110 10.45 21.15 -31.49
N GLN A 111 9.23 20.71 -31.86
CA GLN A 111 8.15 21.56 -32.38
C GLN A 111 6.90 21.50 -31.50
N TYR A 112 7.01 20.88 -30.32
CA TYR A 112 5.92 20.79 -29.36
C TYR A 112 6.43 20.81 -27.90
N ILE A 113 5.57 21.27 -26.99
CA ILE A 113 5.76 21.18 -25.54
C ILE A 113 4.56 20.43 -24.97
N THR A 114 4.81 19.36 -24.22
CA THR A 114 3.77 18.55 -23.57
C THR A 114 3.81 18.81 -22.06
N LEU A 115 2.65 19.07 -21.46
CA LEU A 115 2.48 19.32 -20.03
C LEU A 115 1.17 18.72 -19.51
N HIS A 116 1.04 18.60 -18.20
CA HIS A 116 -0.22 18.21 -17.59
C HIS A 116 -1.17 19.40 -17.44
N ALA A 117 -2.44 19.16 -17.75
CA ALA A 117 -3.56 20.09 -17.51
C ALA A 117 -4.83 19.26 -17.30
N HIS A 118 -5.51 19.44 -16.16
CA HIS A 118 -6.74 18.73 -15.80
C HIS A 118 -7.75 19.72 -15.21
N ARG A 119 -9.00 19.70 -15.68
CA ARG A 119 -10.10 20.61 -15.27
C ARG A 119 -9.75 22.12 -15.36
N LEU A 120 -8.85 22.51 -16.27
CA LEU A 120 -8.46 23.91 -16.53
C LEU A 120 -8.83 24.34 -17.96
N GLU A 121 -9.38 25.54 -18.09
CA GLU A 121 -9.63 26.25 -19.34
C GLU A 121 -8.45 27.18 -19.63
N ILE A 122 -7.53 26.80 -20.52
CA ILE A 122 -6.30 27.58 -20.80
C ILE A 122 -6.55 28.59 -21.93
N ASN A 123 -6.10 29.84 -21.71
CA ASN A 123 -6.23 30.93 -22.70
C ASN A 123 -5.18 30.78 -23.81
N GLU A 124 -5.59 30.20 -24.93
CA GLU A 124 -4.76 29.93 -26.11
C GLU A 124 -4.16 31.21 -26.71
N LEU A 125 -4.95 32.29 -26.80
CA LEU A 125 -4.55 33.57 -27.41
C LEU A 125 -3.46 34.30 -26.59
N GLU A 126 -3.44 34.10 -25.28
CA GLU A 126 -2.39 34.63 -24.39
C GLU A 126 -1.20 33.68 -24.20
N THR A 127 -1.33 32.40 -24.58
CA THR A 127 -0.25 31.41 -24.44
C THR A 127 0.97 31.82 -25.29
N LYS A 128 2.15 31.87 -24.67
CA LYS A 128 3.41 32.30 -25.32
C LYS A 128 4.62 31.64 -24.69
N LEU A 129 5.64 31.34 -25.50
CA LEU A 129 6.92 30.80 -25.08
C LEU A 129 8.04 31.81 -25.39
N TYR A 130 8.70 32.31 -24.36
CA TYR A 130 9.75 33.34 -24.46
C TYR A 130 11.15 32.72 -24.35
N ASN A 131 12.04 32.98 -25.30
CA ASN A 131 13.43 32.52 -25.31
C ASN A 131 14.37 33.50 -24.59
N HIS A 132 15.02 33.05 -23.52
CA HIS A 132 15.89 33.91 -22.69
C HIS A 132 17.16 34.37 -23.42
N LYS A 133 17.62 33.63 -24.43
CA LYS A 133 18.91 33.88 -25.10
C LYS A 133 18.85 34.98 -26.16
N ASN A 134 17.70 35.16 -26.81
CA ASN A 134 17.55 36.07 -27.95
C ASN A 134 16.24 36.89 -27.93
N GLY A 135 15.41 36.74 -26.90
CA GLY A 135 14.14 37.46 -26.75
C GLY A 135 13.03 37.03 -27.71
N THR A 136 13.21 35.97 -28.50
CA THR A 136 12.16 35.50 -29.43
C THR A 136 10.95 34.98 -28.67
N ILE A 137 9.76 35.46 -29.04
CA ILE A 137 8.47 34.98 -28.56
C ILE A 137 7.88 34.04 -29.60
N TYR A 138 7.67 32.79 -29.23
CA TYR A 138 6.91 31.81 -30.00
C TYR A 138 5.47 31.78 -29.47
N ARG A 139 4.49 31.60 -30.35
CA ARG A 139 3.09 31.34 -29.99
C ARG A 139 2.73 29.94 -30.45
N PRO A 140 1.96 29.16 -29.67
CA PRO A 140 1.45 27.90 -30.18
C PRO A 140 0.56 28.12 -31.41
N THR A 141 0.57 27.16 -32.32
CA THR A 141 -0.34 27.10 -33.47
C THR A 141 -1.60 26.27 -33.18
N GLU A 142 -1.53 25.39 -32.17
CA GLU A 142 -2.57 24.43 -31.80
C GLU A 142 -2.32 23.92 -30.36
N HIS A 143 -3.41 23.68 -29.63
CA HIS A 143 -3.45 23.15 -28.27
C HIS A 143 -4.15 21.76 -28.29
N ASP A 144 -3.38 20.70 -28.48
CA ASP A 144 -3.85 19.31 -28.62
C ASP A 144 -4.04 18.65 -27.23
N TYR A 145 -5.30 18.44 -26.83
CA TYR A 145 -5.67 17.76 -25.57
C TYR A 145 -5.82 16.24 -25.81
N ARG A 146 -4.70 15.52 -25.75
CA ARG A 146 -4.65 14.06 -26.02
C ARG A 146 -5.42 13.20 -25.01
N SER A 147 -5.58 13.71 -23.80
CA SER A 147 -6.38 13.12 -22.74
C SER A 147 -6.86 14.21 -21.80
N GLN A 148 -7.77 13.89 -20.88
CA GLN A 148 -8.25 14.84 -19.87
C GLN A 148 -7.15 15.32 -18.88
N TYR A 149 -5.90 14.88 -19.03
CA TYR A 149 -4.76 15.22 -18.18
C TYR A 149 -3.55 15.79 -18.94
N VAL A 150 -3.54 15.76 -20.28
CA VAL A 150 -2.33 16.02 -21.08
C VAL A 150 -2.63 16.98 -22.23
N LEU A 151 -1.94 18.13 -22.20
CA LEU A 151 -1.95 19.16 -23.23
C LEU A 151 -0.63 19.15 -24.01
N VAL A 152 -0.72 19.25 -25.33
CA VAL A 152 0.41 19.45 -26.24
C VAL A 152 0.27 20.80 -26.95
N LEU A 153 1.21 21.70 -26.69
CA LEU A 153 1.35 22.98 -27.39
C LEU A 153 2.22 22.75 -28.63
N HIS A 154 1.64 22.90 -29.82
CA HIS A 154 2.35 22.78 -31.10
C HIS A 154 2.90 24.14 -31.57
N PHE A 155 4.05 24.15 -32.24
CA PHE A 155 4.69 25.36 -32.77
C PHE A 155 5.09 25.17 -34.24
N SER A 156 4.91 26.21 -35.08
CA SER A 156 5.38 26.20 -36.48
C SER A 156 6.90 26.11 -36.57
N ASP A 157 7.59 26.92 -35.77
CA ASP A 157 9.04 27.03 -35.77
C ASP A 157 9.68 25.98 -34.86
N THR A 158 10.90 25.56 -35.20
CA THR A 158 11.68 24.65 -34.37
C THR A 158 12.20 25.37 -33.12
N VAL A 159 11.70 24.97 -31.96
CA VAL A 159 12.20 25.38 -30.66
C VAL A 159 13.51 24.63 -30.41
N VAL A 160 14.61 25.36 -30.30
CA VAL A 160 15.96 24.79 -30.11
C VAL A 160 16.24 24.53 -28.62
N HIS A 161 17.42 23.95 -28.32
CA HIS A 161 17.83 23.75 -26.93
C HIS A 161 18.13 25.10 -26.23
N GLY A 162 17.82 25.20 -24.94
CA GLY A 162 18.07 26.40 -24.13
C GLY A 162 17.00 26.65 -23.06
N THR A 163 17.10 27.80 -22.41
CA THR A 163 16.17 28.26 -21.35
C THR A 163 15.06 29.13 -21.93
N TYR A 164 13.82 28.81 -21.54
CA TYR A 164 12.61 29.48 -21.98
C TYR A 164 11.67 29.75 -20.81
N THR A 165 10.73 30.68 -20.96
CA THR A 165 9.54 30.78 -20.09
C THR A 165 8.28 30.54 -20.90
N LEU A 166 7.52 29.50 -20.54
CA LEU A 166 6.16 29.28 -21.02
C LEU A 166 5.20 30.06 -20.11
N TYR A 167 4.41 30.96 -20.71
CA TYR A 167 3.35 31.69 -20.04
C TYR A 167 1.98 31.32 -20.60
N PHE A 168 0.99 31.19 -19.71
CA PHE A 168 -0.43 31.20 -20.07
C PHE A 168 -1.29 31.71 -18.90
N LYS A 169 -2.51 32.13 -19.23
CA LYS A 169 -3.59 32.29 -18.24
C LYS A 169 -4.50 31.06 -18.26
N TYR A 170 -5.17 30.79 -17.14
CA TYR A 170 -6.15 29.72 -17.02
C TYR A 170 -7.34 30.15 -16.16
N ASP A 171 -8.52 29.63 -16.47
CA ASP A 171 -9.65 29.54 -15.56
C ASP A 171 -9.80 28.08 -15.09
N GLY A 172 -10.39 27.88 -13.92
CA GLY A 172 -10.65 26.54 -13.37
C GLY A 172 -11.85 26.55 -12.45
N TYR A 173 -12.37 25.36 -12.14
CA TYR A 173 -13.55 25.18 -11.29
C TYR A 173 -13.14 24.55 -9.96
N PHE A 174 -13.74 25.00 -8.85
CA PHE A 174 -13.58 24.32 -7.57
C PHE A 174 -14.19 22.92 -7.66
N SER A 175 -13.48 21.92 -7.13
CA SER A 175 -13.99 20.54 -7.10
C SER A 175 -15.00 20.37 -5.96
N GLU A 176 -16.06 19.59 -6.24
CA GLU A 176 -17.00 19.05 -5.24
C GLU A 176 -16.53 17.68 -4.70
N GLU A 177 -15.49 17.09 -5.33
CA GLU A 177 -14.81 15.86 -4.93
C GLU A 177 -13.58 16.19 -4.08
N ASP A 178 -13.13 15.28 -3.22
CA ASP A 178 -12.03 15.44 -2.22
C ASP A 178 -10.61 15.57 -2.84
N GLU A 179 -10.48 16.21 -4.02
CA GLU A 179 -9.24 16.34 -4.81
C GLU A 179 -9.06 17.76 -5.39
N GLY A 180 -7.82 18.26 -5.39
CA GLY A 180 -7.44 19.56 -5.97
C GLY A 180 -7.85 20.77 -5.12
N LEU A 181 -8.27 21.86 -5.78
CA LEU A 181 -8.79 23.06 -5.12
C LEU A 181 -10.28 22.86 -4.80
N ILE A 182 -10.60 22.61 -3.53
CA ILE A 182 -11.98 22.41 -3.07
C ILE A 182 -12.51 23.64 -2.33
N LYS A 183 -13.85 23.68 -2.17
CA LYS A 183 -14.56 24.73 -1.43
C LYS A 183 -15.33 24.10 -0.26
N LEU A 184 -14.78 24.20 0.95
CA LEU A 184 -15.43 23.68 2.14
C LEU A 184 -16.47 24.69 2.69
N PRO A 185 -17.72 24.27 2.95
CA PRO A 185 -18.66 25.08 3.71
C PRO A 185 -18.21 25.11 5.18
N ASP A 186 -18.12 26.29 5.80
CA ASP A 186 -17.80 26.35 7.22
C ASP A 186 -19.02 25.88 8.04
N ALA A 187 -18.83 24.77 8.75
CA ALA A 187 -19.79 24.17 9.66
C ALA A 187 -19.27 24.09 11.10
N ASN A 188 -18.07 24.62 11.39
CA ASN A 188 -17.36 24.42 12.66
C ASN A 188 -16.97 25.73 13.38
N LEU A 189 -16.88 26.88 12.71
CA LEU A 189 -16.84 28.16 13.41
C LEU A 189 -18.22 28.49 13.99
N ARG A 190 -18.35 28.35 15.32
CA ARG A 190 -19.57 28.61 16.08
C ARG A 190 -19.91 30.12 16.16
N SER A 191 -20.52 30.65 15.12
CA SER A 191 -21.26 31.91 15.17
C SER A 191 -22.50 31.86 14.29
N GLU A 192 -23.66 32.18 14.85
CA GLU A 192 -24.90 32.26 14.09
C GLU A 192 -24.87 33.44 13.11
N ASN A 193 -25.36 33.21 11.88
CA ASN A 193 -25.59 34.19 10.80
C ASN A 193 -24.45 34.53 9.79
N THR A 194 -23.32 33.83 9.77
CA THR A 194 -22.37 33.91 8.62
C THR A 194 -22.00 32.52 8.08
N LYS A 195 -22.52 32.20 6.88
CA LYS A 195 -22.03 31.06 6.06
C LYS A 195 -20.83 31.49 5.23
N GLU A 196 -19.67 31.56 5.86
CA GLU A 196 -18.42 31.73 5.11
C GLU A 196 -18.03 30.39 4.43
N ASN A 197 -17.30 30.47 3.32
CA ASN A 197 -16.79 29.29 2.61
C ASN A 197 -15.27 29.36 2.64
N VAL A 198 -14.63 28.32 3.16
CA VAL A 198 -13.17 28.24 3.23
C VAL A 198 -12.68 27.48 2.01
N ILE A 199 -11.86 28.14 1.19
CA ILE A 199 -11.16 27.46 0.09
C ILE A 199 -9.94 26.78 0.69
N VAL A 200 -9.81 25.48 0.47
CA VAL A 200 -8.69 24.68 0.97
C VAL A 200 -8.05 23.93 -0.21
N PRO A 201 -6.74 24.06 -0.44
CA PRO A 201 -6.03 23.11 -1.29
C PRO A 201 -5.94 21.79 -0.53
N LEU A 202 -6.54 20.72 -1.05
CA LEU A 202 -6.12 19.38 -0.66
C LEU A 202 -4.84 19.05 -1.42
N ASP A 203 -3.88 18.42 -0.73
CA ASP A 203 -2.69 17.90 -1.39
C ASP A 203 -3.09 16.77 -2.36
N PHE A 204 -2.37 16.66 -3.48
CA PHE A 204 -2.63 15.76 -4.62
C PHE A 204 -2.37 14.27 -4.28
N LYS A 205 -2.67 13.86 -3.06
CA LYS A 205 -2.30 12.56 -2.47
C LYS A 205 -3.04 12.17 -1.18
N ASP A 206 -3.82 13.07 -0.57
CA ASP A 206 -4.01 13.03 0.89
C ASP A 206 -5.18 12.15 1.41
N THR A 207 -5.63 11.19 0.60
CA THR A 207 -6.59 10.15 1.03
C THR A 207 -6.06 9.30 2.19
N ILE A 208 -4.74 9.27 2.40
CA ILE A 208 -4.06 8.41 3.39
C ILE A 208 -4.02 9.05 4.80
N HIS A 209 -3.84 10.37 4.96
CA HIS A 209 -3.66 10.97 6.30
C HIS A 209 -4.90 10.90 7.21
N LYS A 210 -6.10 10.92 6.63
CA LYS A 210 -7.38 10.96 7.37
C LYS A 210 -7.57 9.76 8.32
N GLN A 211 -6.94 8.61 8.04
CA GLN A 211 -7.10 7.37 8.81
C GLN A 211 -6.08 7.22 9.95
N TYR A 212 -4.85 7.73 9.78
CA TYR A 212 -3.78 7.60 10.78
C TYR A 212 -3.76 8.72 11.83
N ARG A 213 -4.27 9.91 11.50
CA ARG A 213 -4.25 11.07 12.42
C ARG A 213 -5.01 10.84 13.73
N THR A 214 -5.96 9.92 13.73
CA THR A 214 -6.81 9.56 14.89
C THR A 214 -6.12 8.60 15.87
N MET A 215 -4.91 8.09 15.56
CA MET A 215 -4.20 7.08 16.38
C MET A 215 -2.94 7.62 17.07
N MET A 216 -2.63 8.92 16.96
CA MET A 216 -1.39 9.49 17.49
C MET A 216 -1.55 10.02 18.93
N TYR A 217 -1.49 9.11 19.90
CA TYR A 217 -1.11 9.40 21.28
C TYR A 217 0.26 8.78 21.58
N GLU A 218 1.12 9.47 22.33
CA GLU A 218 2.53 9.08 22.52
C GLU A 218 2.71 7.77 23.31
N GLU A 219 1.66 7.30 24.01
CA GLU A 219 1.62 6.05 24.77
C GLU A 219 1.49 4.79 23.88
N TRP A 220 1.16 4.95 22.60
CA TRP A 220 0.80 3.84 21.74
C TRP A 220 2.03 3.09 21.23
N ARG A 221 2.06 1.76 21.42
CA ARG A 221 3.12 0.87 20.92
C ARG A 221 2.99 0.70 19.39
N MET A 222 3.31 1.74 18.62
CA MET A 222 3.03 1.86 17.18
C MET A 222 3.48 0.67 16.30
N ILE A 223 4.51 -0.07 16.71
CA ILE A 223 4.96 -1.28 15.99
C ILE A 223 3.89 -2.39 16.01
N ASP A 224 3.10 -2.50 17.08
CA ASP A 224 2.08 -3.53 17.23
C ASP A 224 0.93 -3.36 16.23
N PHE A 225 0.69 -2.13 15.77
CA PHE A 225 -0.29 -1.84 14.72
C PHE A 225 0.12 -2.39 13.34
N THR A 226 1.36 -2.89 13.18
CA THR A 226 1.74 -3.72 12.03
C THR A 226 1.16 -5.14 12.08
N VAL A 227 0.73 -5.64 13.25
CA VAL A 227 0.13 -6.98 13.38
C VAL A 227 -1.24 -7.06 12.69
N PRO A 228 -2.17 -6.10 12.87
CA PRO A 228 -3.40 -6.05 12.08
C PRO A 228 -3.15 -6.00 10.57
N SER A 229 -2.29 -5.09 10.10
CA SER A 229 -1.91 -4.98 8.69
C SER A 229 -1.34 -6.29 8.15
N LEU A 230 -0.42 -6.94 8.88
CA LEU A 230 0.14 -8.24 8.50
C LEU A 230 -0.95 -9.28 8.29
N GLN A 231 -1.76 -9.54 9.31
CA GLN A 231 -2.81 -10.56 9.26
C GLN A 231 -3.83 -10.28 8.14
N GLU A 232 -4.15 -9.00 7.87
CA GLU A 232 -5.06 -8.65 6.75
C GLU A 232 -4.40 -8.87 5.40
N ASN A 233 -3.12 -8.53 5.24
CA ASN A 233 -2.40 -8.70 3.97
C ASN A 233 -2.14 -10.19 3.68
N LEU A 234 -1.83 -11.00 4.71
CA LEU A 234 -1.82 -12.46 4.60
C LEU A 234 -3.19 -12.97 4.10
N ARG A 235 -4.29 -12.52 4.72
CA ARG A 235 -5.66 -12.90 4.34
C ARG A 235 -6.07 -12.41 2.94
N LEU A 236 -5.58 -11.26 2.50
CA LEU A 236 -5.84 -10.73 1.16
C LEU A 236 -5.02 -11.48 0.10
N ASP A 237 -3.79 -11.87 0.39
CA ASP A 237 -2.98 -12.79 -0.42
C ASP A 237 -3.61 -14.21 -0.52
N ASP A 238 -4.55 -14.59 0.37
CA ASP A 238 -5.36 -15.82 0.23
C ASP A 238 -6.46 -15.68 -0.84
N ILE A 239 -6.91 -14.45 -1.13
CA ILE A 239 -8.06 -14.16 -2.00
C ILE A 239 -7.62 -13.58 -3.35
N ARG A 240 -6.55 -12.79 -3.37
CA ARG A 240 -6.00 -12.10 -4.55
C ARG A 240 -4.56 -12.57 -4.77
N SER A 241 -4.27 -13.13 -5.94
CA SER A 241 -3.03 -13.87 -6.21
C SER A 241 -2.14 -13.28 -7.31
N GLN A 242 -2.46 -12.09 -7.84
CA GLN A 242 -2.00 -11.68 -9.17
C GLN A 242 -1.03 -10.49 -9.23
N ASN A 243 -1.03 -9.57 -8.25
CA ASN A 243 -0.29 -8.30 -8.37
C ASN A 243 0.92 -8.25 -7.40
N ASN A 244 2.12 -8.15 -7.97
CA ASN A 244 3.36 -7.91 -7.23
C ASN A 244 3.48 -6.43 -6.79
N ILE A 245 4.24 -6.15 -5.74
CA ILE A 245 4.52 -4.77 -5.29
C ILE A 245 5.24 -3.94 -6.36
N LEU A 246 5.99 -4.59 -7.26
CA LEU A 246 6.64 -3.96 -8.42
C LEU A 246 5.68 -3.73 -9.62
N TYR A 247 4.36 -3.81 -9.43
CA TYR A 247 3.42 -3.47 -10.48
C TYR A 247 3.48 -1.97 -10.78
N TYR A 248 3.93 -1.63 -11.99
CA TYR A 248 3.93 -0.25 -12.47
C TYR A 248 2.49 0.18 -12.72
N THR A 249 1.93 0.99 -11.82
CA THR A 249 0.65 1.66 -12.03
C THR A 249 0.70 2.47 -13.32
N LYS A 250 -0.41 2.46 -14.06
CA LYS A 250 -0.56 3.15 -15.35
C LYS A 250 -1.66 4.20 -15.31
N ASN A 251 -2.68 3.97 -14.47
CA ASN A 251 -3.88 4.78 -14.40
C ASN A 251 -4.16 5.18 -12.93
N GLU A 252 -4.86 6.29 -12.71
CA GLU A 252 -5.27 6.73 -11.36
C GLU A 252 -6.19 5.72 -10.65
N THR A 253 -6.99 4.97 -11.41
CA THR A 253 -7.88 3.90 -10.90
C THR A 253 -7.14 2.78 -10.17
N ASP A 254 -5.83 2.63 -10.38
CA ASP A 254 -5.00 1.63 -9.71
C ASP A 254 -4.83 1.95 -8.20
N PHE A 255 -5.21 3.16 -7.75
CA PHE A 255 -5.02 3.64 -6.37
C PHE A 255 -5.70 2.81 -5.29
N ILE A 256 -6.80 2.10 -5.59
CA ILE A 256 -7.46 1.20 -4.61
C ILE A 256 -6.56 0.01 -4.24
N GLU A 257 -5.61 -0.38 -5.09
CA GLU A 257 -4.61 -1.40 -4.76
C GLU A 257 -3.48 -0.87 -3.86
N SER A 258 -3.34 0.45 -3.74
CA SER A 258 -2.23 1.08 -3.01
C SER A 258 -2.22 0.73 -1.52
N PHE A 259 -3.36 0.57 -0.86
CA PHE A 259 -3.41 0.25 0.58
C PHE A 259 -2.74 -1.09 0.91
N ILE A 260 -2.98 -2.12 0.10
CA ILE A 260 -2.32 -3.43 0.21
C ILE A 260 -0.82 -3.28 -0.02
N VAL A 261 -0.43 -2.51 -1.04
CA VAL A 261 0.98 -2.24 -1.35
C VAL A 261 1.67 -1.47 -0.22
N VAL A 262 1.00 -0.50 0.42
CA VAL A 262 1.52 0.30 1.53
C VAL A 262 1.71 -0.55 2.78
N ASP A 263 0.70 -1.32 3.21
CA ASP A 263 0.81 -2.23 4.35
C ASP A 263 1.93 -3.26 4.14
N LYS A 264 1.91 -3.96 3.00
CA LYS A 264 2.90 -4.99 2.65
C LYS A 264 4.31 -4.39 2.58
N THR A 265 4.45 -3.14 2.09
CA THR A 265 5.72 -2.40 2.13
C THR A 265 6.15 -2.05 3.56
N LEU A 266 5.24 -1.56 4.42
CA LEU A 266 5.52 -1.27 5.84
C LEU A 266 6.02 -2.52 6.59
N ILE A 267 5.39 -3.68 6.36
CA ILE A 267 5.80 -4.95 6.96
C ILE A 267 7.18 -5.39 6.44
N LEU A 268 7.45 -5.26 5.14
CA LEU A 268 8.76 -5.59 4.57
C LEU A 268 9.87 -4.63 5.04
N LEU A 269 9.56 -3.35 5.28
CA LEU A 269 10.46 -2.40 5.91
C LEU A 269 10.71 -2.73 7.39
N HIS A 270 9.69 -3.20 8.13
CA HIS A 270 9.86 -3.68 9.50
C HIS A 270 10.72 -4.95 9.56
N MET A 271 10.52 -5.90 8.65
CA MET A 271 11.38 -7.07 8.46
C MET A 271 12.82 -6.65 8.15
N LEU A 272 13.04 -5.69 7.24
CA LEU A 272 14.37 -5.18 6.93
C LEU A 272 15.04 -4.51 8.14
N ARG A 273 14.31 -3.67 8.89
CA ARG A 273 14.79 -3.04 10.13
C ARG A 273 15.27 -4.07 11.15
N ASN A 274 14.56 -5.19 11.29
CA ASN A 274 14.91 -6.24 12.23
C ASN A 274 16.10 -7.07 11.72
N LEU A 275 16.13 -7.35 10.41
CA LEU A 275 17.23 -8.04 9.73
C LEU A 275 18.59 -7.32 9.84
N VAL A 276 18.64 -5.99 9.65
CA VAL A 276 19.89 -5.21 9.73
C VAL A 276 20.17 -4.61 11.12
N SER A 277 19.24 -4.76 12.08
CA SER A 277 19.11 -3.99 13.31
C SER A 277 18.59 -2.54 13.14
N ALA A 278 17.88 -2.05 14.16
CA ALA A 278 17.27 -0.72 14.16
C ALA A 278 18.28 0.44 14.06
N ARG A 279 19.53 0.25 14.54
CA ARG A 279 20.58 1.27 14.45
C ARG A 279 21.08 1.41 13.01
N THR A 280 21.45 0.28 12.40
CA THR A 280 21.89 0.19 11.00
C THR A 280 20.81 0.70 10.05
N PHE A 281 19.55 0.32 10.28
CA PHE A 281 18.41 0.80 9.50
C PHE A 281 18.27 2.33 9.60
N ARG A 282 18.36 2.91 10.80
CA ARG A 282 18.31 4.37 10.98
C ARG A 282 19.48 5.09 10.30
N ASN A 283 20.68 4.51 10.32
CA ASN A 283 21.82 5.01 9.56
C ASN A 283 21.55 4.96 8.05
N GLY A 284 21.04 3.83 7.52
CA GLY A 284 20.68 3.68 6.11
C GLY A 284 19.59 4.65 5.64
N ILE A 285 18.56 4.92 6.46
CA ILE A 285 17.57 5.98 6.21
C ILE A 285 18.25 7.35 6.12
N ARG A 286 19.16 7.65 7.05
CA ARG A 286 19.89 8.93 7.05
C ARG A 286 20.74 9.07 5.78
N THR A 287 21.60 8.10 5.48
CA THR A 287 22.44 8.10 4.27
C THR A 287 21.59 8.24 3.01
N TYR A 288 20.44 7.57 2.94
CA TYR A 288 19.50 7.69 1.83
C TYR A 288 18.95 9.12 1.66
N LEU A 289 18.46 9.73 2.75
CA LEU A 289 17.88 11.08 2.73
C LEU A 289 18.94 12.16 2.47
N ASP A 290 20.10 12.07 3.14
CA ASP A 290 21.21 13.01 3.01
C ASP A 290 21.82 12.96 1.58
N THR A 291 21.82 11.79 0.93
CA THR A 291 22.34 11.60 -0.45
C THR A 291 21.38 12.09 -1.55
N HIS A 292 20.06 12.01 -1.33
CA HIS A 292 19.03 12.33 -2.34
C HIS A 292 18.27 13.62 -2.01
N GLN A 293 18.84 14.48 -1.17
CA GLN A 293 18.21 15.74 -0.75
C GLN A 293 17.89 16.62 -1.98
N PHE A 294 16.64 17.09 -2.07
CA PHE A 294 16.10 17.86 -3.20
C PHE A 294 16.11 17.13 -4.58
N GLY A 295 16.41 15.84 -4.61
CA GLY A 295 16.42 15.01 -5.82
C GLY A 295 15.29 13.97 -5.87
N SER A 296 15.34 13.14 -6.91
CA SER A 296 14.52 11.93 -7.04
C SER A 296 15.39 10.69 -6.84
N ALA A 297 14.83 9.64 -6.25
CA ALA A 297 15.54 8.39 -5.95
C ALA A 297 14.72 7.16 -6.39
N SER A 298 15.41 6.06 -6.68
CA SER A 298 14.80 4.77 -7.00
C SER A 298 14.92 3.77 -5.85
N VAL A 299 14.16 2.68 -5.95
CA VAL A 299 14.23 1.55 -5.01
C VAL A 299 15.64 0.92 -4.96
N ASN A 300 16.45 1.04 -6.02
CA ASN A 300 17.84 0.57 -5.99
C ASN A 300 18.73 1.43 -5.08
N ASP A 301 18.46 2.73 -4.98
CA ASP A 301 19.31 3.68 -4.28
C ASP A 301 19.03 3.65 -2.77
N PHE A 302 17.77 3.38 -2.41
CA PHE A 302 17.39 2.94 -1.07
C PHE A 302 18.16 1.66 -0.65
N TYR A 303 18.23 0.64 -1.52
CA TYR A 303 19.02 -0.56 -1.22
C TYR A 303 20.53 -0.28 -1.15
N ALA A 304 21.05 0.67 -1.93
CA ALA A 304 22.46 1.03 -1.89
C ALA A 304 22.82 1.72 -0.55
N ALA A 305 22.02 2.68 -0.10
CA ALA A 305 22.21 3.34 1.20
C ALA A 305 22.05 2.37 2.38
N MET A 306 21.09 1.44 2.32
CA MET A 306 20.92 0.38 3.32
C MET A 306 22.05 -0.66 3.31
N GLN A 307 22.62 -0.98 2.15
CA GLN A 307 23.79 -1.86 2.06
C GLN A 307 25.04 -1.14 2.60
N SER A 308 25.28 0.12 2.23
CA SER A 308 26.40 0.91 2.76
C SER A 308 26.38 0.94 4.29
N ALA A 309 25.23 1.26 4.90
CA ALA A 309 25.11 1.31 6.36
C ALA A 309 25.32 -0.06 7.03
N LEU A 310 25.09 -1.17 6.32
CA LEU A 310 25.34 -2.54 6.78
C LEU A 310 26.84 -2.90 6.65
N ASP A 311 27.46 -2.52 5.54
CA ASP A 311 28.88 -2.70 5.24
C ASP A 311 29.77 -1.83 6.16
N ASP A 312 29.24 -0.71 6.68
CA ASP A 312 29.85 0.14 7.72
C ASP A 312 29.90 -0.51 9.12
N THR A 313 29.41 -1.75 9.30
CA THR A 313 29.41 -2.45 10.60
C THR A 313 30.55 -3.46 10.74
N GLU A 314 30.93 -3.77 11.99
CA GLU A 314 31.97 -4.75 12.30
C GLU A 314 31.56 -6.23 12.02
N TYR A 315 30.34 -6.47 11.53
CA TYR A 315 29.77 -7.81 11.35
C TYR A 315 29.65 -8.18 9.86
N GLU A 316 30.29 -9.28 9.45
CA GLU A 316 30.14 -9.80 8.08
C GLU A 316 28.80 -10.53 7.91
N TYR A 317 27.85 -9.87 7.24
CA TYR A 317 26.52 -10.42 6.95
C TYR A 317 26.50 -11.24 5.66
N GLN A 318 26.10 -12.52 5.76
CA GLN A 318 26.02 -13.46 4.62
C GLN A 318 24.79 -13.24 3.70
N PHE A 319 24.35 -11.99 3.52
CA PHE A 319 23.28 -11.63 2.60
C PHE A 319 23.51 -10.23 2.00
N ARG A 320 22.84 -9.94 0.89
CA ARG A 320 22.77 -8.57 0.32
C ARG A 320 21.36 -8.03 0.41
N VAL A 321 21.19 -6.82 0.93
CA VAL A 321 19.89 -6.16 1.15
C VAL A 321 19.05 -6.18 -0.13
N LYS A 322 19.66 -5.79 -1.26
CA LYS A 322 19.03 -5.78 -2.59
C LYS A 322 18.53 -7.16 -3.03
N THR A 323 19.22 -8.24 -2.69
CA THR A 323 18.83 -9.62 -3.05
C THR A 323 17.64 -10.08 -2.22
N VAL A 324 17.73 -9.93 -0.89
CA VAL A 324 16.65 -10.33 0.03
C VAL A 324 15.38 -9.56 -0.31
N MET A 325 15.44 -8.23 -0.34
CA MET A 325 14.26 -7.39 -0.54
C MET A 325 13.60 -7.58 -1.91
N ARG A 326 14.39 -7.72 -3.00
CA ARG A 326 13.81 -8.01 -4.33
C ARG A 326 13.15 -9.38 -4.39
N SER A 327 13.64 -10.38 -3.64
CA SER A 327 13.00 -11.69 -3.60
C SER A 327 11.59 -11.63 -2.99
N TRP A 328 11.36 -10.73 -2.02
CA TRP A 328 10.04 -10.46 -1.45
C TRP A 328 9.16 -9.56 -2.33
N LEU A 329 9.71 -8.51 -2.96
CA LEU A 329 8.92 -7.66 -3.88
C LEU A 329 8.44 -8.41 -5.14
N ASN A 330 9.10 -9.51 -5.49
CA ASN A 330 8.71 -10.41 -6.58
C ASN A 330 7.65 -11.47 -6.16
N GLN A 331 7.33 -11.63 -4.87
CA GLN A 331 6.35 -12.61 -4.42
C GLN A 331 4.92 -12.08 -4.51
N THR A 332 4.06 -12.80 -5.25
CA THR A 332 2.60 -12.58 -5.28
C THR A 332 1.93 -12.95 -3.97
N THR A 333 2.50 -13.89 -3.20
CA THR A 333 1.90 -14.46 -1.99
C THR A 333 2.93 -14.65 -0.89
N TYR A 334 2.49 -14.59 0.37
CA TYR A 334 3.31 -14.92 1.54
C TYR A 334 3.87 -16.35 1.50
N SER A 335 4.99 -16.55 2.22
CA SER A 335 5.58 -17.88 2.38
C SER A 335 4.91 -18.65 3.53
N LEU A 336 4.51 -19.91 3.30
CA LEU A 336 4.07 -20.82 4.37
C LEU A 336 5.27 -21.64 4.85
N VAL A 337 5.50 -21.69 6.16
CA VAL A 337 6.57 -22.47 6.79
C VAL A 337 5.97 -23.63 7.57
N LYS A 338 6.54 -24.83 7.43
CA LYS A 338 6.22 -25.99 8.26
C LYS A 338 7.42 -26.37 9.13
N VAL A 339 7.14 -26.67 10.40
CA VAL A 339 8.12 -27.02 11.43
C VAL A 339 7.79 -28.42 11.96
N ARG A 340 8.79 -29.30 12.01
CA ARG A 340 8.72 -30.61 12.67
C ARG A 340 9.91 -30.82 13.59
N ARG A 341 9.67 -31.25 14.83
CA ARG A 341 10.73 -31.65 15.75
C ARG A 341 10.80 -33.18 15.86
N ASN A 342 12.02 -33.71 15.79
CA ASN A 342 12.31 -35.07 16.24
C ASN A 342 12.66 -34.99 17.74
N TYR A 343 11.72 -35.35 18.59
CA TYR A 343 11.85 -35.23 20.05
C TYR A 343 12.89 -36.19 20.64
N ALA A 344 13.20 -37.31 19.97
CA ALA A 344 14.21 -38.27 20.43
C ALA A 344 15.66 -37.82 20.12
N LEU A 345 15.86 -37.08 19.02
CA LEU A 345 17.17 -36.55 18.61
C LEU A 345 17.35 -35.05 18.90
N GLY A 346 16.31 -34.36 19.39
CA GLY A 346 16.28 -32.91 19.57
C GLY A 346 16.21 -32.08 18.28
N HIS A 347 16.48 -32.68 17.10
CA HIS A 347 16.55 -32.00 15.81
C HIS A 347 15.23 -31.30 15.41
N VAL A 348 15.34 -30.11 14.82
CA VAL A 348 14.21 -29.35 14.27
C VAL A 348 14.38 -29.18 12.75
N TYR A 349 13.40 -29.65 12.01
CA TYR A 349 13.29 -29.56 10.56
C TYR A 349 12.31 -28.44 10.23
N MET A 350 12.71 -27.52 9.36
CA MET A 350 11.88 -26.39 8.91
C MET A 350 11.99 -26.27 7.39
N TRP A 351 10.86 -26.11 6.70
CA TRP A 351 10.83 -25.94 5.24
C TRP A 351 9.68 -25.04 4.81
N ARG A 352 9.87 -24.35 3.67
CA ARG A 352 8.81 -23.59 3.01
C ARG A 352 7.89 -24.52 2.21
N VAL A 353 6.61 -24.23 2.19
CA VAL A 353 5.60 -24.86 1.35
C VAL A 353 5.06 -23.80 0.37
N PRO A 354 5.12 -24.01 -0.96
CA PRO A 354 4.49 -23.11 -1.91
C PRO A 354 2.96 -23.23 -1.80
N LYS A 355 2.28 -22.08 -1.89
CA LYS A 355 0.82 -21.96 -1.67
C LYS A 355 0.01 -22.21 -2.94
N ASN A 356 0.47 -21.65 -4.05
CA ASN A 356 -0.06 -21.84 -5.40
C ASN A 356 1.09 -21.61 -6.36
N ASP A 357 1.70 -22.67 -6.89
CA ASP A 357 2.42 -22.56 -8.15
C ASP A 357 2.42 -23.89 -8.92
N THR A 358 1.98 -23.84 -10.17
CA THR A 358 2.10 -24.93 -11.15
C THR A 358 3.37 -24.79 -12.00
N LYS A 359 4.11 -23.70 -11.83
CA LYS A 359 5.50 -23.56 -12.28
C LYS A 359 6.43 -24.02 -11.15
N GLY A 360 7.62 -24.49 -11.53
CA GLY A 360 8.58 -25.05 -10.58
C GLY A 360 8.95 -24.06 -9.48
N VAL A 361 9.11 -24.57 -8.25
CA VAL A 361 9.31 -23.75 -7.05
C VAL A 361 10.46 -22.77 -7.24
N ASP A 362 10.14 -21.47 -7.22
CA ASP A 362 11.18 -20.43 -7.17
C ASP A 362 11.82 -20.43 -5.77
N ASN A 363 12.85 -21.26 -5.62
CA ASN A 363 13.62 -21.45 -4.39
C ASN A 363 14.50 -20.24 -4.03
N THR A 364 14.45 -19.14 -4.78
CA THR A 364 15.29 -17.96 -4.55
C THR A 364 14.77 -17.01 -3.46
N THR A 365 13.60 -17.26 -2.85
CA THR A 365 13.07 -16.38 -1.79
C THR A 365 13.81 -16.52 -0.46
N TRP A 366 14.50 -15.46 -0.06
CA TRP A 366 15.21 -15.36 1.22
C TRP A 366 14.23 -15.15 2.37
N THR A 367 13.78 -16.24 3.00
CA THR A 367 12.90 -16.18 4.17
C THR A 367 13.73 -16.18 5.46
N PRO A 368 13.86 -15.06 6.19
CA PRO A 368 14.50 -15.05 7.52
C PRO A 368 13.56 -15.75 8.50
N LEU A 369 14.10 -16.53 9.45
CA LEU A 369 13.27 -17.40 10.29
C LEU A 369 13.54 -17.31 11.79
N ALA A 370 12.65 -16.65 12.52
CA ALA A 370 12.66 -16.69 13.97
C ALA A 370 12.29 -18.07 14.52
N TYR A 371 13.12 -18.56 15.43
CA TYR A 371 12.71 -19.52 16.46
C TYR A 371 13.41 -19.18 17.78
N ALA A 372 12.72 -19.44 18.88
CA ALA A 372 13.26 -19.47 20.23
C ALA A 372 12.98 -20.86 20.82
N MET A 373 13.77 -21.31 21.78
CA MET A 373 13.57 -22.61 22.44
C MET A 373 13.29 -22.42 23.93
N TYR A 374 12.42 -23.27 24.49
CA TYR A 374 12.08 -23.25 25.91
C TYR A 374 13.31 -23.38 26.83
N SER A 375 14.36 -24.05 26.35
CA SER A 375 15.60 -24.35 27.07
C SER A 375 16.74 -23.34 26.85
N SER A 376 16.47 -22.17 26.28
CA SER A 376 17.44 -21.08 26.15
C SER A 376 16.99 -19.86 26.95
N ASP A 377 17.86 -19.30 27.77
CA ASP A 377 17.63 -18.06 28.54
C ASP A 377 17.69 -16.78 27.68
N GLU A 378 17.74 -16.92 26.36
CA GLU A 378 17.67 -15.80 25.41
C GLU A 378 16.29 -15.10 25.51
N LEU A 379 16.29 -13.84 25.97
CA LEU A 379 15.08 -13.02 26.07
C LEU A 379 14.39 -12.84 24.71
N PHE A 380 13.07 -12.94 24.71
CA PHE A 380 12.21 -12.90 23.52
C PHE A 380 12.05 -11.51 22.87
N ASN A 381 12.93 -10.56 23.23
CA ASN A 381 12.90 -9.17 22.77
C ASN A 381 13.83 -8.90 21.57
N ASP A 382 14.83 -9.75 21.32
CA ASP A 382 15.78 -9.59 20.22
C ASP A 382 15.31 -10.27 18.91
N THR A 383 15.51 -9.58 17.78
CA THR A 383 14.87 -9.89 16.49
C THR A 383 15.88 -10.02 15.32
N ILE A 384 17.05 -10.64 15.57
CA ILE A 384 18.28 -10.66 14.69
C ILE A 384 18.93 -12.10 14.55
N PRO A 385 19.59 -12.50 13.41
CA PRO A 385 20.49 -13.65 13.03
C PRO A 385 20.91 -14.92 13.89
N THR A 386 21.20 -16.06 13.19
CA THR A 386 21.38 -17.51 13.65
C THR A 386 20.93 -18.69 12.64
N LYS A 387 19.65 -18.83 12.12
CA LYS A 387 19.13 -19.67 10.95
C LYS A 387 18.15 -19.04 9.84
N TRP A 388 18.47 -19.04 8.52
CA TRP A 388 17.57 -18.73 7.35
C TRP A 388 16.81 -19.96 6.78
N LEU A 389 15.88 -19.77 5.83
CA LEU A 389 15.38 -20.78 4.87
C LEU A 389 15.84 -20.52 3.42
N THR A 390 17.15 -20.61 3.21
CA THR A 390 17.80 -20.89 1.92
C THR A 390 18.77 -22.06 2.15
N GLU A 391 19.59 -22.46 1.17
CA GLU A 391 20.70 -23.38 1.45
C GLU A 391 21.71 -22.68 2.38
N ASP A 392 21.80 -23.19 3.61
CA ASP A 392 22.61 -22.74 4.75
C ASP A 392 22.38 -21.31 5.33
N SER A 393 22.96 -21.07 6.51
CA SER A 393 23.04 -19.78 7.27
C SER A 393 21.78 -19.29 8.04
N LYS A 394 21.65 -17.98 8.42
CA LYS A 394 21.34 -17.46 9.81
C LYS A 394 20.31 -16.25 10.06
N ASN A 395 19.23 -16.00 10.91
CA ASN A 395 18.12 -16.40 11.92
C ASN A 395 16.96 -15.36 11.76
N LYS A 396 15.85 -15.50 12.53
CA LYS A 396 15.28 -14.50 13.48
C LYS A 396 15.32 -13.12 12.89
N SER A 397 14.37 -12.88 12.01
CA SER A 397 13.58 -11.67 12.12
C SER A 397 12.11 -12.08 12.21
N PHE A 398 11.27 -11.12 12.59
CA PHE A 398 9.86 -11.10 12.17
C PHE A 398 9.80 -11.00 10.63
N GLY A 399 8.80 -11.58 9.97
CA GLY A 399 8.71 -11.59 8.51
C GLY A 399 7.34 -11.97 7.97
N TYR A 400 7.16 -11.83 6.65
CA TYR A 400 5.86 -11.96 5.98
C TYR A 400 5.52 -13.43 5.65
N TYR A 401 5.28 -14.23 6.69
CA TYR A 401 5.05 -15.68 6.58
C TYR A 401 4.15 -16.25 7.69
N ARG A 402 3.52 -17.39 7.41
CA ARG A 402 2.73 -18.21 8.36
C ARG A 402 3.51 -19.42 8.86
N ILE A 403 3.34 -19.85 10.11
CA ILE A 403 4.07 -21.00 10.68
C ILE A 403 3.13 -22.10 11.16
N ASN A 404 3.22 -23.31 10.58
CA ASN A 404 2.53 -24.50 11.08
C ASN A 404 3.51 -25.48 11.75
N TYR A 405 3.29 -25.77 13.03
CA TYR A 405 4.07 -26.74 13.81
C TYR A 405 3.51 -28.16 13.72
N ASP A 406 4.27 -29.16 14.18
CA ASP A 406 3.71 -30.47 14.47
C ASP A 406 2.79 -30.45 15.70
N ALA A 407 1.91 -31.46 15.82
CA ALA A 407 0.89 -31.51 16.86
C ALA A 407 1.47 -31.48 18.28
N THR A 408 2.65 -32.06 18.51
CA THR A 408 3.32 -32.06 19.82
C THR A 408 3.89 -30.69 20.17
N ASN A 409 4.38 -29.93 19.17
CA ASN A 409 4.79 -28.55 19.36
C ASN A 409 3.58 -27.64 19.61
N TRP A 410 2.46 -27.82 18.88
CA TRP A 410 1.21 -27.09 19.16
C TRP A 410 0.68 -27.36 20.58
N GLU A 411 0.75 -28.60 21.07
CA GLU A 411 0.38 -28.96 22.44
C GLU A 411 1.31 -28.30 23.48
N GLN A 412 2.62 -28.26 23.23
CA GLN A 412 3.58 -27.59 24.11
C GLN A 412 3.37 -26.07 24.13
N ILE A 413 3.05 -25.46 22.99
CA ILE A 413 2.70 -24.03 22.88
C ILE A 413 1.40 -23.74 23.65
N GLY A 414 0.36 -24.55 23.46
CA GLY A 414 -0.91 -24.42 24.18
C GLY A 414 -0.74 -24.59 25.68
N THR A 415 0.05 -25.57 26.12
CA THR A 415 0.41 -25.76 27.53
C THR A 415 1.14 -24.53 28.09
N CYS A 416 2.13 -24.00 27.37
CA CYS A 416 2.89 -22.81 27.77
C CYS A 416 1.99 -21.57 27.90
N LEU A 417 1.14 -21.29 26.90
CA LEU A 417 0.17 -20.19 26.91
C LEU A 417 -0.82 -20.32 28.08
N ASN A 418 -1.30 -21.53 28.36
CA ASN A 418 -2.24 -21.79 29.44
C ASN A 418 -1.59 -21.86 30.84
N SER A 419 -0.27 -21.70 30.95
CA SER A 419 0.45 -21.67 32.24
C SER A 419 0.65 -20.24 32.78
N TYR A 420 1.49 -20.11 33.83
CA TYR A 420 2.02 -18.82 34.29
C TYR A 420 3.19 -18.32 33.43
N GLU A 421 3.78 -19.17 32.59
CA GLU A 421 4.89 -18.82 31.69
C GLU A 421 4.45 -18.14 30.38
N VAL A 422 3.18 -17.73 30.27
CA VAL A 422 2.64 -17.01 29.10
C VAL A 422 3.47 -15.76 28.72
N THR A 423 4.09 -15.12 29.71
CA THR A 423 5.00 -13.97 29.54
C THR A 423 6.29 -14.29 28.81
N ARG A 424 6.70 -15.57 28.74
CA ARG A 424 7.85 -15.99 27.93
C ARG A 424 7.55 -15.80 26.44
N ILE A 425 6.32 -16.00 25.99
CA ILE A 425 5.96 -15.76 24.58
C ILE A 425 5.59 -14.28 24.41
N HIS A 426 6.41 -13.51 23.68
CA HIS A 426 6.18 -12.08 23.43
C HIS A 426 4.80 -11.81 22.79
N VAL A 427 4.19 -10.65 23.08
CA VAL A 427 2.78 -10.32 22.75
C VAL A 427 2.46 -10.44 21.26
N ILE A 428 3.39 -10.00 20.40
CA ILE A 428 3.29 -10.13 18.94
C ILE A 428 3.28 -11.60 18.49
N ASN A 429 4.07 -12.46 19.15
CA ASN A 429 4.11 -13.89 18.83
C ASN A 429 2.84 -14.60 19.32
N ARG A 430 2.29 -14.19 20.47
CA ARG A 430 0.98 -14.66 20.98
C ARG A 430 -0.15 -14.30 19.99
N ALA A 431 -0.11 -13.10 19.41
CA ALA A 431 -1.02 -12.65 18.37
C ALA A 431 -0.87 -13.42 17.04
N GLN A 432 0.36 -13.66 16.59
CA GLN A 432 0.61 -14.50 15.40
C GLN A 432 0.07 -15.92 15.60
N LEU A 433 0.32 -16.55 16.76
CA LEU A 433 -0.16 -17.91 17.05
C LEU A 433 -1.69 -18.04 16.98
N ILE A 434 -2.43 -17.00 17.39
CA ILE A 434 -3.89 -16.94 17.29
C ILE A 434 -4.38 -16.89 15.84
N ASP A 435 -3.77 -16.04 15.00
CA ASP A 435 -4.16 -15.93 13.58
C ASP A 435 -3.71 -17.15 12.76
N ASP A 436 -2.52 -17.70 13.02
CA ASP A 436 -2.02 -18.91 12.37
C ASP A 436 -2.85 -20.15 12.77
N VAL A 437 -3.21 -20.34 14.05
CA VAL A 437 -4.07 -21.49 14.44
C VAL A 437 -5.48 -21.39 13.82
N TYR A 438 -6.02 -20.19 13.67
CA TYR A 438 -7.28 -19.97 12.95
C TYR A 438 -7.14 -20.27 11.45
N TYR A 439 -6.09 -19.78 10.80
CA TYR A 439 -5.81 -20.05 9.39
C TYR A 439 -5.66 -21.55 9.12
N PHE A 440 -4.96 -22.30 9.98
CA PHE A 440 -4.82 -23.75 9.82
C PHE A 440 -6.08 -24.52 10.21
N LEU A 441 -6.96 -23.98 11.05
CA LEU A 441 -8.30 -24.54 11.27
C LEU A 441 -9.17 -24.41 9.99
N VAL A 442 -9.30 -23.21 9.43
CA VAL A 442 -10.17 -23.00 8.25
C VAL A 442 -9.63 -23.67 6.97
N THR A 443 -8.31 -23.82 6.84
CA THR A 443 -7.68 -24.62 5.78
C THR A 443 -7.62 -26.13 6.08
N LYS A 444 -8.27 -26.60 7.15
CA LYS A 444 -8.40 -28.02 7.54
C LYS A 444 -7.04 -28.72 7.79
N GLN A 445 -6.03 -27.95 8.20
CA GLN A 445 -4.68 -28.42 8.53
C GLN A 445 -4.46 -28.63 10.04
N LEU A 446 -5.33 -28.12 10.91
CA LEU A 446 -5.35 -28.38 12.35
C LEU A 446 -6.74 -28.78 12.83
N HIS A 447 -6.79 -29.44 13.99
CA HIS A 447 -8.03 -29.88 14.61
C HIS A 447 -8.68 -28.77 15.44
N TYR A 448 -10.01 -28.78 15.54
CA TYR A 448 -10.79 -27.80 16.31
C TYR A 448 -10.33 -27.65 17.77
N PHE A 449 -10.01 -28.77 18.45
CA PHE A 449 -9.49 -28.73 19.82
C PHE A 449 -8.15 -27.98 19.95
N THR A 450 -7.30 -27.97 18.92
CA THR A 450 -6.05 -27.19 18.94
C THR A 450 -6.33 -25.69 18.91
N PHE A 451 -7.33 -25.24 18.16
CA PHE A 451 -7.79 -23.84 18.18
C PHE A 451 -8.32 -23.44 19.56
N LEU A 452 -9.16 -24.27 20.18
CA LEU A 452 -9.66 -24.02 21.54
C LEU A 452 -8.51 -23.95 22.55
N HIS A 453 -7.61 -24.94 22.55
CA HIS A 453 -6.48 -25.00 23.48
C HIS A 453 -5.54 -23.79 23.35
N ILE A 454 -5.20 -23.39 22.12
CA ILE A 454 -4.34 -22.23 21.86
C ILE A 454 -5.03 -20.89 22.20
N THR A 455 -6.36 -20.77 22.08
CA THR A 455 -7.07 -19.51 22.40
C THR A 455 -7.56 -19.43 23.85
N ASN A 456 -7.64 -20.54 24.59
CA ASN A 456 -8.20 -20.60 25.94
C ASN A 456 -7.54 -19.64 26.95
N TYR A 457 -6.22 -19.42 26.84
CA TYR A 457 -5.48 -18.54 27.76
C TYR A 457 -5.93 -17.06 27.68
N LEU A 458 -6.60 -16.65 26.60
CA LEU A 458 -7.10 -15.28 26.42
C LEU A 458 -8.00 -14.83 27.57
N GLN A 459 -8.66 -15.75 28.28
CA GLN A 459 -9.41 -15.47 29.51
C GLN A 459 -8.57 -14.81 30.64
N ARG A 460 -7.24 -14.81 30.53
CA ARG A 460 -6.27 -14.14 31.43
C ARG A 460 -5.38 -13.12 30.71
N GLU A 461 -5.57 -12.94 29.41
CA GLU A 461 -4.80 -11.97 28.62
C GLU A 461 -5.40 -10.58 28.79
N VAL A 462 -4.54 -9.60 29.03
CA VAL A 462 -4.89 -8.17 29.15
C VAL A 462 -4.09 -7.28 28.19
N ASP A 463 -3.17 -7.85 27.41
CA ASP A 463 -2.56 -7.14 26.29
C ASP A 463 -3.50 -7.14 25.07
N TYR A 464 -3.64 -5.98 24.42
CA TYR A 464 -4.54 -5.82 23.27
C TYR A 464 -4.06 -6.55 22.01
N VAL A 465 -2.76 -6.84 21.87
CA VAL A 465 -2.18 -7.34 20.60
C VAL A 465 -2.60 -8.79 20.28
N PRO A 466 -2.67 -9.71 21.25
CA PRO A 466 -3.36 -10.98 21.06
C PRO A 466 -4.88 -10.80 20.83
N TRP A 467 -5.51 -9.87 21.55
CA TRP A 467 -6.95 -9.65 21.50
C TRP A 467 -7.47 -9.09 20.17
N ILE A 468 -6.77 -8.16 19.52
CA ILE A 468 -7.16 -7.65 18.18
C ILE A 468 -7.16 -8.77 17.12
N SER A 469 -6.30 -9.78 17.28
CA SER A 469 -6.31 -10.99 16.46
C SER A 469 -7.61 -11.79 16.67
N MET A 470 -7.97 -12.02 17.93
CA MET A 470 -9.20 -12.76 18.28
C MET A 470 -10.49 -12.00 17.90
N PHE A 471 -10.55 -10.68 18.10
CA PHE A 471 -11.70 -9.86 17.71
C PHE A 471 -11.95 -9.85 16.20
N ARG A 472 -10.90 -10.04 15.38
CA ARG A 472 -11.03 -10.23 13.92
C ARG A 472 -11.47 -11.64 13.56
N ILE A 473 -10.95 -12.66 14.23
CA ILE A 473 -11.45 -14.03 14.10
C ILE A 473 -12.96 -14.08 14.43
N MET A 474 -13.40 -13.39 15.48
CA MET A 474 -14.83 -13.18 15.77
C MET A 474 -15.57 -12.44 14.65
N SER A 475 -14.98 -11.40 14.04
CA SER A 475 -15.63 -10.65 12.94
C SER A 475 -15.78 -11.45 11.64
N TYR A 476 -14.83 -12.32 11.33
CA TYR A 476 -14.95 -13.27 10.22
C TYR A 476 -15.97 -14.37 10.54
N LEU A 477 -15.92 -14.95 11.74
CA LEU A 477 -16.80 -16.05 12.15
C LEU A 477 -18.25 -15.63 12.41
N TRP A 478 -18.50 -14.36 12.77
CA TRP A 478 -19.85 -13.81 13.00
C TRP A 478 -20.83 -14.10 11.87
N LYS A 479 -20.36 -14.13 10.61
CA LYS A 479 -21.18 -14.45 9.45
C LYS A 479 -21.79 -15.85 9.51
N PHE A 480 -21.14 -16.82 10.15
CA PHE A 480 -21.66 -18.18 10.29
C PHE A 480 -22.69 -18.30 11.42
N PHE A 481 -22.55 -17.54 12.52
CA PHE A 481 -23.54 -17.50 13.60
C PHE A 481 -24.93 -16.95 13.18
N LEU A 482 -25.04 -16.42 11.97
CA LEU A 482 -26.29 -15.93 11.37
C LEU A 482 -26.96 -16.94 10.41
N LEU A 483 -26.30 -18.07 10.10
CA LEU A 483 -26.78 -19.03 9.10
C LEU A 483 -27.50 -20.23 9.74
N PRO A 484 -28.64 -20.68 9.17
CA PRO A 484 -29.38 -21.83 9.69
C PRO A 484 -28.69 -23.15 9.34
N PHE A 485 -27.73 -23.56 10.16
CA PHE A 485 -27.03 -24.85 10.03
C PHE A 485 -27.87 -26.04 10.54
N LYS A 486 -27.66 -27.22 9.95
CA LYS A 486 -28.33 -28.47 10.34
C LYS A 486 -27.74 -29.12 11.61
N GLU A 487 -26.51 -28.79 11.96
CA GLU A 487 -25.76 -29.38 13.08
C GLU A 487 -25.14 -28.25 13.92
N PRO A 488 -25.87 -27.68 14.89
CA PRO A 488 -25.45 -26.45 15.57
C PRO A 488 -24.36 -26.68 16.64
N LEU A 489 -24.21 -27.92 17.16
CA LEU A 489 -23.39 -28.24 18.33
C LEU A 489 -21.93 -27.72 18.28
N VAL A 490 -21.28 -27.76 17.11
CA VAL A 490 -19.90 -27.26 16.96
C VAL A 490 -19.85 -25.72 17.03
N LEU A 491 -20.88 -25.06 16.52
CA LEU A 491 -21.03 -23.61 16.52
C LEU A 491 -21.42 -23.12 17.93
N GLU A 492 -22.33 -23.82 18.60
CA GLU A 492 -22.69 -23.58 20.01
C GLU A 492 -21.49 -23.73 20.96
N ALA A 493 -20.66 -24.77 20.76
CA ALA A 493 -19.42 -24.95 21.52
C ALA A 493 -18.43 -23.81 21.27
N LEU A 494 -18.31 -23.33 20.03
CA LEU A 494 -17.44 -22.21 19.67
C LEU A 494 -17.93 -20.88 20.26
N GLN A 495 -19.24 -20.62 20.24
CA GLN A 495 -19.86 -19.47 20.91
C GLN A 495 -19.64 -19.51 22.43
N SER A 496 -19.77 -20.69 23.05
CA SER A 496 -19.54 -20.89 24.48
C SER A 496 -18.09 -20.58 24.86
N HIS A 497 -17.12 -21.08 24.10
CA HIS A 497 -15.70 -20.76 24.28
C HIS A 497 -15.40 -19.28 24.09
N MET A 498 -15.96 -18.64 23.04
CA MET A 498 -15.83 -17.21 22.81
C MET A 498 -16.39 -16.37 23.98
N LEU A 499 -17.54 -16.75 24.53
CA LEU A 499 -18.12 -16.11 25.72
C LEU A 499 -17.24 -16.33 26.96
N GLU A 500 -16.64 -17.50 27.15
CA GLU A 500 -15.76 -17.79 28.28
C GLU A 500 -14.52 -16.89 28.28
N ILE A 501 -13.80 -16.80 27.15
CA ILE A 501 -12.61 -15.95 27.07
C ILE A 501 -12.93 -14.45 27.20
N LEU A 502 -14.09 -14.01 26.68
CA LEU A 502 -14.53 -12.62 26.80
C LEU A 502 -14.95 -12.25 28.23
N ARG A 503 -15.67 -13.13 28.93
CA ARG A 503 -15.99 -12.97 30.37
C ARG A 503 -14.73 -12.96 31.22
N GLY A 504 -13.72 -13.78 30.86
CA GLY A 504 -12.40 -13.76 31.47
C GLY A 504 -11.73 -12.40 31.34
N LEU A 505 -11.62 -11.86 30.12
CA LEU A 505 -11.09 -10.52 29.86
C LEU A 505 -11.80 -9.45 30.69
N LEU A 506 -13.13 -9.36 30.59
CA LEU A 506 -13.93 -8.32 31.26
C LEU A 506 -13.88 -8.44 32.80
N LYS A 507 -13.62 -9.64 33.34
CA LYS A 507 -13.34 -9.83 34.76
C LYS A 507 -11.98 -9.28 35.19
N ASN A 508 -10.99 -9.24 34.29
CA ASN A 508 -9.64 -8.75 34.57
C ASN A 508 -9.49 -7.23 34.33
N ILE A 509 -10.17 -6.68 33.31
CA ILE A 509 -10.09 -5.24 32.93
C ILE A 509 -11.30 -4.40 33.40
N GLY A 510 -12.25 -5.01 34.10
CA GLY A 510 -13.51 -4.37 34.49
C GLY A 510 -14.52 -4.21 33.34
N TYR A 511 -15.78 -3.99 33.73
CA TYR A 511 -16.91 -3.77 32.82
C TYR A 511 -17.29 -2.28 32.69
N GLU A 512 -16.71 -1.42 33.52
CA GLU A 512 -16.89 0.03 33.55
C GLU A 512 -15.59 0.74 33.17
N ASP A 513 -15.70 1.99 32.72
CA ASP A 513 -14.54 2.83 32.43
C ASP A 513 -14.08 3.57 33.70
N GLU A 514 -12.81 3.42 34.06
CA GLU A 514 -12.16 4.09 35.18
C GLU A 514 -11.36 5.32 34.73
N TYR A 515 -11.19 6.29 35.63
CA TYR A 515 -10.47 7.55 35.33
C TYR A 515 -8.99 7.35 34.95
N HIS A 516 -8.40 6.21 35.32
CA HIS A 516 -7.00 5.87 35.05
C HIS A 516 -6.82 4.87 33.88
N ASP A 517 -7.88 4.51 33.16
CA ASP A 517 -7.76 3.67 31.97
C ASP A 517 -7.03 4.39 30.82
N ASP A 518 -6.08 3.69 30.21
CA ASP A 518 -5.46 4.12 28.96
C ASP A 518 -6.39 3.91 27.75
N GLY A 519 -6.07 4.58 26.63
CA GLY A 519 -6.87 4.52 25.40
C GLY A 519 -6.99 3.13 24.76
N ILE A 520 -6.04 2.24 25.01
CA ILE A 520 -6.03 0.86 24.48
C ILE A 520 -6.91 -0.03 25.37
N THR A 521 -6.85 0.12 26.69
CA THR A 521 -7.75 -0.57 27.64
C THR A 521 -9.21 -0.20 27.38
N LEU A 522 -9.52 1.09 27.18
CA LEU A 522 -10.85 1.58 26.79
C LEU A 522 -11.34 0.95 25.46
N LEU A 523 -10.49 0.93 24.44
CA LEU A 523 -10.77 0.32 23.13
C LEU A 523 -11.00 -1.19 23.24
N MET A 524 -10.20 -1.88 24.05
CA MET A 524 -10.31 -3.31 24.29
C MET A 524 -11.60 -3.65 25.04
N ARG A 525 -11.95 -2.92 26.11
CA ARG A 525 -13.19 -3.10 26.87
C ARG A 525 -14.42 -2.84 26.00
N GLY A 526 -14.45 -1.74 25.26
CA GLY A 526 -15.55 -1.43 24.33
C GLY A 526 -15.74 -2.51 23.26
N THR A 527 -14.63 -3.06 22.73
CA THR A 527 -14.68 -4.16 21.74
C THR A 527 -15.12 -5.49 22.38
N ALA A 528 -14.67 -5.78 23.59
CA ALA A 528 -15.05 -6.98 24.34
C ALA A 528 -16.53 -6.99 24.74
N LEU A 529 -17.04 -5.89 25.30
CA LEU A 529 -18.46 -5.71 25.62
C LEU A 529 -19.34 -5.86 24.36
N LYS A 530 -18.95 -5.21 23.25
CA LYS A 530 -19.61 -5.33 21.94
C LYS A 530 -19.75 -6.78 21.48
N TRP A 531 -18.71 -7.61 21.63
CA TRP A 531 -18.78 -9.03 21.29
C TRP A 531 -19.57 -9.86 22.31
N THR A 532 -19.43 -9.56 23.61
CA THR A 532 -20.07 -10.30 24.72
C THR A 532 -21.59 -10.16 24.66
N CYS A 533 -22.10 -8.94 24.52
CA CYS A 533 -23.52 -8.66 24.29
C CYS A 533 -24.03 -9.30 22.99
N ARG A 534 -23.23 -9.23 21.89
CA ARG A 534 -23.55 -9.84 20.59
C ARG A 534 -23.72 -11.36 20.66
N PHE A 535 -22.93 -12.05 21.46
CA PHE A 535 -23.07 -13.49 21.70
C PHE A 535 -24.17 -13.85 22.72
N GLY A 536 -24.96 -12.88 23.18
CA GLY A 536 -26.15 -13.12 24.01
C GLY A 536 -25.91 -13.15 25.52
N ASP A 537 -24.77 -12.64 26.00
CA ASP A 537 -24.48 -12.63 27.44
C ASP A 537 -25.48 -11.81 28.27
N LEU A 538 -26.02 -12.39 29.33
CA LEU A 538 -27.05 -11.76 30.17
C LEU A 538 -26.51 -10.52 30.91
N VAL A 539 -25.32 -10.63 31.53
CA VAL A 539 -24.73 -9.54 32.33
C VAL A 539 -24.44 -8.32 31.45
N CYS A 540 -23.90 -8.55 30.24
CA CYS A 540 -23.67 -7.50 29.27
C CYS A 540 -24.98 -6.84 28.81
N ASN A 541 -26.04 -7.62 28.54
CA ASN A 541 -27.33 -7.08 28.10
C ASN A 541 -28.07 -6.31 29.21
N GLU A 542 -28.02 -6.77 30.45
CA GLU A 542 -28.54 -6.07 31.63
C GLU A 542 -27.81 -4.74 31.85
N MET A 543 -26.47 -4.76 31.82
CA MET A 543 -25.63 -3.56 31.94
C MET A 543 -25.84 -2.56 30.79
N ALA A 544 -25.95 -3.05 29.55
CA ALA A 544 -26.23 -2.21 28.39
C ALA A 544 -27.59 -1.52 28.51
N SER A 545 -28.61 -2.22 29.04
CA SER A 545 -29.93 -1.64 29.33
C SER A 545 -29.84 -0.60 30.44
N HIS A 546 -29.20 -0.92 31.57
CA HIS A 546 -29.01 0.01 32.69
C HIS A 546 -28.26 1.31 32.28
N LYS A 547 -27.23 1.21 31.44
CA LYS A 547 -26.54 2.38 30.86
C LYS A 547 -27.43 3.19 29.90
N LEU A 548 -28.38 2.55 29.23
CA LEU A 548 -29.36 3.19 28.36
C LEU A 548 -30.43 3.93 29.19
N ASP A 549 -30.87 3.35 30.30
CA ASP A 549 -31.82 3.96 31.22
C ASP A 549 -31.19 5.16 31.94
N MET A 550 -29.93 5.03 32.40
CA MET A 550 -29.19 6.15 32.99
C MET A 550 -29.02 7.35 32.04
N ARG A 551 -28.95 7.12 30.72
CA ARG A 551 -28.92 8.20 29.70
C ARG A 551 -30.18 9.06 29.64
N SER A 552 -31.27 8.66 30.30
CA SER A 552 -32.47 9.48 30.46
C SER A 552 -32.38 10.50 31.62
N SER A 553 -31.26 10.52 32.35
CA SER A 553 -31.00 11.48 33.44
C SER A 553 -29.98 12.57 33.03
N ASP A 554 -30.15 13.78 33.56
CA ASP A 554 -29.32 14.95 33.23
C ASP A 554 -27.83 14.75 33.50
N VAL A 555 -27.48 13.85 34.44
CA VAL A 555 -26.10 13.50 34.85
C VAL A 555 -25.24 13.01 33.68
N TRP A 556 -25.83 12.39 32.65
CA TRP A 556 -25.09 11.92 31.48
C TRP A 556 -24.54 13.05 30.60
N VAL A 557 -25.07 14.27 30.70
CA VAL A 557 -24.64 15.41 29.89
C VAL A 557 -23.30 15.96 30.36
N GLU A 558 -23.05 15.99 31.68
CA GLU A 558 -21.77 16.43 32.24
C GLU A 558 -20.64 15.45 31.92
N LEU A 559 -20.88 14.14 32.16
CA LEU A 559 -19.84 13.10 32.05
C LEU A 559 -19.32 12.84 30.63
N VAL A 560 -20.12 13.07 29.59
CA VAL A 560 -19.74 12.80 28.19
C VAL A 560 -19.17 14.02 27.46
N SER A 561 -19.22 15.20 28.08
CA SER A 561 -18.85 16.49 27.49
C SER A 561 -17.42 16.60 26.91
N ASN A 562 -16.52 15.67 27.24
CA ASN A 562 -15.09 15.70 26.89
C ASN A 562 -14.59 14.60 25.91
N ARG A 563 -15.46 13.88 25.16
CA ARG A 563 -15.01 12.98 24.07
C ARG A 563 -15.55 13.41 22.69
N LEU A 564 -14.63 13.56 21.72
CA LEU A 564 -14.77 14.31 20.45
C LEU A 564 -15.64 13.66 19.34
N TYR A 565 -16.68 12.89 19.68
CA TYR A 565 -17.52 12.19 18.70
C TYR A 565 -18.90 12.83 18.52
N SER A 566 -19.29 13.14 17.28
CA SER A 566 -20.67 13.48 16.93
C SER A 566 -21.58 12.27 17.13
N LYS A 567 -22.84 12.49 17.58
CA LYS A 567 -23.83 11.40 17.67
C LYS A 567 -24.06 10.72 16.32
N THR A 568 -23.94 11.46 15.22
CA THR A 568 -24.06 10.92 13.85
C THR A 568 -22.96 9.89 13.54
N THR A 569 -21.72 10.14 14.00
CA THR A 569 -20.62 9.17 13.89
C THR A 569 -20.92 7.92 14.72
N LEU A 570 -21.32 8.09 15.99
CA LEU A 570 -21.69 6.97 16.86
C LEU A 570 -22.85 6.14 16.28
N LEU A 571 -23.86 6.78 15.70
CA LEU A 571 -24.96 6.09 15.02
C LEU A 571 -24.49 5.33 13.76
N THR A 572 -23.52 5.88 13.02
CA THR A 572 -22.91 5.23 11.86
C THR A 572 -22.19 3.94 12.27
N ASP A 573 -21.45 3.98 13.37
CA ASP A 573 -20.80 2.80 13.95
C ASP A 573 -21.80 1.77 14.48
N ILE A 574 -22.92 2.20 15.08
CA ILE A 574 -24.00 1.30 15.50
C ILE A 574 -24.64 0.60 14.29
N ILE A 575 -25.08 1.36 13.27
CA ILE A 575 -25.81 0.83 12.10
C ILE A 575 -24.91 -0.05 11.23
N SER A 576 -23.66 0.35 10.98
CA SER A 576 -22.68 -0.48 10.24
C SER A 576 -22.37 -1.81 10.94
N ASN A 577 -22.61 -1.91 12.25
CA ASN A 577 -22.46 -3.12 13.04
C ASN A 577 -23.76 -3.92 13.24
N VAL A 578 -24.87 -3.56 12.59
CA VAL A 578 -26.09 -4.38 12.51
C VAL A 578 -25.96 -5.46 11.43
N TYR A 579 -26.42 -6.68 11.70
CA TYR A 579 -26.36 -7.81 10.74
C TYR A 579 -27.68 -8.58 10.58
N SER A 580 -28.79 -8.12 11.15
CA SER A 580 -30.13 -8.63 10.84
C SER A 580 -31.15 -7.50 10.72
N GLU A 581 -32.19 -7.72 9.93
CA GLU A 581 -33.31 -6.78 9.77
C GLU A 581 -34.06 -6.54 11.10
N GLU A 582 -34.10 -7.54 11.98
CA GLU A 582 -34.67 -7.42 13.32
C GLU A 582 -33.88 -6.45 14.20
N GLN A 583 -32.53 -6.57 14.20
CA GLN A 583 -31.65 -5.62 14.88
C GLN A 583 -31.81 -4.21 14.31
N LEU A 584 -31.89 -4.09 12.97
CA LEU A 584 -32.03 -2.81 12.27
C LEU A 584 -33.35 -2.10 12.65
N ASN A 585 -34.44 -2.86 12.76
CA ASN A 585 -35.74 -2.37 13.23
C ASN A 585 -35.74 -1.95 14.72
N LYS A 586 -34.94 -2.60 15.57
CA LYS A 586 -34.73 -2.18 16.97
C LYS A 586 -33.96 -0.86 17.02
N THR A 587 -32.87 -0.72 16.27
CA THR A 587 -32.10 0.53 16.15
C THR A 587 -32.97 1.68 15.62
N TYR A 588 -33.82 1.44 14.61
CA TYR A 588 -34.75 2.45 14.10
C TYR A 588 -35.69 2.98 15.19
N LYS A 589 -36.36 2.07 15.91
CA LYS A 589 -37.35 2.43 16.95
C LYS A 589 -36.72 3.26 18.06
N PHE A 590 -35.47 2.97 18.44
CA PHE A 590 -34.75 3.71 19.46
C PHE A 590 -34.38 5.13 19.01
N PHE A 591 -33.67 5.28 17.89
CA PHE A 591 -33.12 6.58 17.48
C PHE A 591 -34.13 7.51 16.76
N LYS A 592 -35.33 7.02 16.40
CA LYS A 592 -36.35 7.82 15.68
C LYS A 592 -36.79 9.10 16.41
N GLN A 593 -36.64 9.15 17.74
CA GLN A 593 -37.07 10.29 18.56
C GLN A 593 -35.98 11.36 18.78
N ASP A 594 -34.70 11.09 18.44
CA ASP A 594 -33.62 12.08 18.60
C ASP A 594 -33.63 13.09 17.43
N ALA A 595 -33.69 14.39 17.75
CA ALA A 595 -33.83 15.47 16.77
C ALA A 595 -32.56 15.74 15.91
N GLU A 596 -31.40 15.26 16.34
CA GLU A 596 -30.10 15.42 15.66
C GLU A 596 -29.95 14.36 14.55
N VAL A 597 -30.29 13.10 14.84
CA VAL A 597 -30.07 11.97 13.92
C VAL A 597 -31.34 11.39 13.25
N SER A 598 -32.55 11.73 13.69
CA SER A 598 -33.80 11.25 13.05
C SER A 598 -33.93 11.60 11.56
N LYS A 599 -33.20 12.62 11.07
CA LYS A 599 -33.16 13.02 9.65
C LYS A 599 -32.30 12.11 8.78
N THR A 600 -31.22 11.55 9.31
CA THR A 600 -30.25 10.70 8.57
C THR A 600 -30.50 9.21 8.79
N LEU A 601 -31.02 8.85 9.96
CA LEU A 601 -31.37 7.49 10.39
C LEU A 601 -32.10 6.64 9.32
N PRO A 602 -33.15 7.12 8.61
CA PRO A 602 -33.86 6.30 7.62
C PRO A 602 -32.97 5.89 6.44
N THR A 603 -32.12 6.81 5.98
CA THR A 603 -31.20 6.60 4.85
C THR A 603 -30.08 5.64 5.22
N MET A 604 -29.52 5.79 6.43
CA MET A 604 -28.48 4.89 6.96
C MET A 604 -29.01 3.45 7.10
N ILE A 605 -30.28 3.31 7.49
CA ILE A 605 -30.98 2.02 7.58
C ILE A 605 -31.20 1.40 6.19
N SER A 606 -31.72 2.14 5.21
CA SER A 606 -31.97 1.58 3.88
C SER A 606 -30.66 1.16 3.19
N THR A 607 -29.62 1.98 3.27
CA THR A 607 -28.26 1.60 2.81
C THR A 607 -27.76 0.33 3.49
N ARG A 608 -27.96 0.18 4.81
CA ARG A 608 -27.52 -1.03 5.53
C ARG A 608 -28.32 -2.28 5.17
N LEU A 609 -29.63 -2.15 4.92
CA LEU A 609 -30.48 -3.27 4.50
C LEU A 609 -30.00 -3.85 3.16
N ILE A 610 -29.68 -2.99 2.19
CA ILE A 610 -29.14 -3.37 0.88
C ILE A 610 -27.81 -4.11 1.05
N GLN A 611 -26.87 -3.55 1.83
CA GLN A 611 -25.58 -4.21 2.11
C GLN A 611 -25.72 -5.64 2.68
N LEU A 612 -26.75 -5.91 3.49
CA LEU A 612 -26.99 -7.25 4.03
C LEU A 612 -27.55 -8.21 2.98
N GLN A 613 -28.38 -7.72 2.05
CA GLN A 613 -28.89 -8.49 0.91
C GLN A 613 -27.78 -8.80 -0.11
N ASP A 614 -26.89 -7.85 -0.39
CA ASP A 614 -25.70 -8.06 -1.23
C ASP A 614 -24.73 -9.06 -0.59
N MET A 615 -24.50 -8.94 0.73
CA MET A 615 -23.68 -9.91 1.49
C MET A 615 -24.23 -11.34 1.42
N MET A 616 -25.56 -11.52 1.51
CA MET A 616 -26.19 -12.83 1.32
C MET A 616 -26.04 -13.33 -0.12
N THR A 617 -26.24 -12.47 -1.11
CA THR A 617 -26.20 -12.84 -2.54
C THR A 617 -24.79 -13.27 -2.95
N SER A 618 -23.78 -12.46 -2.60
CA SER A 618 -22.36 -12.79 -2.81
C SER A 618 -21.93 -14.06 -2.06
N PHE A 619 -22.50 -14.35 -0.89
CA PHE A 619 -22.27 -15.62 -0.19
C PHE A 619 -22.85 -16.81 -0.95
N PHE A 620 -24.05 -16.71 -1.54
CA PHE A 620 -24.63 -17.80 -2.33
C PHE A 620 -23.89 -18.04 -3.65
N GLU A 621 -23.39 -16.99 -4.33
CA GLU A 621 -22.59 -17.16 -5.56
C GLU A 621 -21.21 -17.77 -5.29
N MET A 622 -20.58 -17.45 -4.15
CA MET A 622 -19.27 -17.98 -3.75
C MET A 622 -19.28 -19.48 -3.38
N PHE A 623 -20.46 -20.11 -3.29
CA PHE A 623 -20.65 -21.54 -3.02
C PHE A 623 -21.39 -22.30 -4.14
N ARG A 624 -21.30 -21.79 -5.38
CA ARG A 624 -21.91 -22.38 -6.59
C ARG A 624 -20.86 -22.84 -7.61
#